data_AF-A0A0N4X3D3-F1
#
_entry.id   AF-A0A0N4X3D3-F1
#
_cell.length_a   1.000
_cell.length_b   1.000
_cell.length_c   1.000
_cell.angle_alpha   90.00
_cell.angle_beta   90.00
_cell.angle_gamma   90.00
#
_symmetry.space_group_name_H-M   'P 1'
#
loop_
_entity.id
_entity.type
_entity.pdbx_description
1 polymer ?
#
loop_
_entity_poly.entity_id
_entity_poly.type
_entity_poly.pdbx_seq_one_letter_code
_entity_poly.pdbx_strand_id
1 'polypeptide(L)'
;MTVANEVKLVIFDKDGTLVDFHRMWLPWAANTVQLLERATGRPVGAAVYKTLGVDPIQGKLDRACMFLDDASIGNSETKCPPLASWTAPIRFSAVVL
;
A
#
# COMPACT_ATOMS: atom_id res chain seq x y z
N MET A 1 -29.22 6.48 44.13
CA MET A 1 -28.98 7.38 42.98
C MET A 1 -27.98 6.70 42.08
N THR A 2 -28.45 6.07 41.00
CA THR A 2 -27.57 5.46 39.99
C THR A 2 -27.11 6.57 39.06
N VAL A 3 -25.85 6.95 39.16
CA VAL A 3 -25.21 7.84 38.19
C VAL A 3 -25.21 7.08 36.87
N ALA A 4 -26.06 7.50 35.92
CA ALA A 4 -26.02 6.96 34.57
C ALA A 4 -24.62 7.25 34.03
N ASN A 5 -23.89 6.19 33.69
CA ASN A 5 -22.55 6.28 33.12
C ASN A 5 -22.67 6.76 31.66
N GLU A 6 -23.01 8.03 31.50
CA GLU A 6 -23.28 8.66 30.21
C GLU A 6 -21.95 9.05 29.59
N VAL A 7 -21.45 8.20 28.68
CA VAL A 7 -20.24 8.47 27.91
C VAL A 7 -20.53 9.64 26.97
N LYS A 8 -19.87 10.77 27.21
CA LYS A 8 -20.07 12.02 26.43
C LYS A 8 -19.19 12.13 25.19
N LEU A 9 -18.09 11.37 25.15
CA LEU A 9 -17.12 11.42 24.06
C LEU A 9 -16.35 10.09 24.00
N VAL A 10 -16.20 9.57 22.79
CA VAL A 10 -15.33 8.42 22.51
C VAL A 10 -14.40 8.83 21.37
N ILE A 11 -13.10 8.62 21.58
CA ILE A 11 -12.08 8.81 20.55
C ILE A 11 -11.64 7.42 20.12
N PHE A 12 -11.80 7.14 18.83
CA PHE A 12 -11.32 5.91 18.22
C PHE A 12 -10.05 6.20 17.45
N ASP A 13 -9.10 5.28 17.55
CA ASP A 13 -8.04 5.18 16.57
C ASP A 13 -8.64 4.83 15.19
N LYS A 14 -7.99 5.27 14.12
CA LYS A 14 -8.51 5.13 12.74
C LYS A 14 -8.02 3.86 12.08
N ASP A 15 -6.71 3.75 11.86
CA ASP A 15 -6.10 2.79 10.94
C ASP A 15 -5.69 1.51 11.66
N GLY A 16 -6.50 0.46 11.50
CA GLY A 16 -6.38 -0.81 12.25
C GLY A 16 -7.46 -0.99 13.33
N THR A 17 -8.21 0.08 13.62
CA THR A 17 -9.33 0.05 14.59
C THR A 17 -10.68 0.24 13.88
N LEU A 18 -10.90 1.39 13.21
CA LEU A 18 -12.14 1.64 12.45
C LEU A 18 -12.03 1.23 10.98
N VAL A 19 -10.84 1.36 10.39
CA VAL A 19 -10.60 1.12 8.97
C VAL A 19 -9.47 0.12 8.79
N ASP A 20 -9.73 -0.91 7.99
CA ASP A 20 -8.68 -1.82 7.51
C ASP A 20 -7.89 -1.12 6.39
N PHE A 21 -6.69 -0.69 6.75
CA PHE A 21 -5.78 0.02 5.86
C PHE A 21 -5.46 -0.80 4.59
N HIS A 22 -5.20 -2.09 4.71
CA HIS A 22 -4.86 -2.91 3.54
C HIS A 22 -6.04 -3.02 2.58
N ARG A 23 -7.26 -3.25 3.11
CA ARG A 23 -8.47 -3.36 2.28
C ARG A 23 -8.82 -2.09 1.54
N MET A 24 -8.52 -0.93 2.11
CA MET A 24 -8.81 0.35 1.46
C MET A 24 -7.80 0.67 0.35
N TRP A 25 -6.51 0.45 0.62
CA TRP A 25 -5.45 0.96 -0.26
C TRP A 25 -5.03 -0.02 -1.36
N LEU A 26 -5.14 -1.33 -1.16
CA LEU A 26 -4.74 -2.31 -2.19
C LEU A 26 -5.60 -2.23 -3.46
N PRO A 27 -6.95 -2.17 -3.40
CA PRO A 27 -7.77 -2.01 -4.60
C PRO A 27 -7.52 -0.67 -5.30
N TRP A 28 -7.29 0.39 -4.52
CA TRP A 28 -6.96 1.70 -5.07
C TRP A 28 -5.62 1.70 -5.81
N ALA A 29 -4.59 1.06 -5.25
CA ALA A 29 -3.27 0.95 -5.88
C ALA A 29 -3.36 0.17 -7.21
N ALA A 30 -4.09 -0.95 -7.22
CA ALA A 30 -4.31 -1.74 -8.43
C ALA A 30 -5.05 -0.95 -9.51
N ASN A 31 -6.12 -0.23 -9.14
CA ASN A 31 -6.86 0.63 -10.07
C ASN A 31 -6.00 1.77 -10.62
N THR A 32 -5.15 2.37 -9.78
CA THR A 32 -4.24 3.45 -10.18
C THR A 32 -3.22 2.95 -11.21
N VAL A 33 -2.63 1.77 -10.99
CA VAL A 33 -1.75 1.13 -11.97
C VAL A 33 -2.47 0.93 -13.30
N GLN A 34 -3.67 0.32 -13.28
CA GLN A 34 -4.44 0.10 -14.51
C GLN A 34 -4.75 1.40 -15.25
N LEU A 35 -5.13 2.47 -14.54
CA LEU A 35 -5.41 3.77 -15.13
C LEU A 35 -4.17 4.38 -15.77
N LEU A 36 -3.02 4.32 -15.10
CA LEU A 36 -1.77 4.87 -15.60
C LEU A 36 -1.25 4.09 -16.82
N GLU A 37 -1.31 2.76 -16.79
CA GLU A 37 -0.88 1.94 -17.92
C GLU A 37 -1.78 2.16 -19.15
N ARG A 38 -3.10 2.32 -18.95
CA ARG A 38 -4.03 2.68 -20.03
C ARG A 38 -3.76 4.07 -20.60
N ALA A 39 -3.49 5.05 -19.75
CA ALA A 39 -3.27 6.43 -20.18
C ALA A 39 -1.92 6.63 -20.88
N THR A 40 -0.90 5.87 -20.48
CA THR A 40 0.47 6.03 -20.98
C THR A 40 0.88 5.00 -22.03
N GLY A 41 0.18 3.86 -22.10
CA GLY A 41 0.58 2.71 -22.92
C GLY A 41 1.88 2.04 -22.46
N ARG A 42 2.32 2.30 -21.22
CA ARG A 42 3.60 1.83 -20.67
C ARG A 42 3.38 0.95 -19.43
N PRO A 43 4.19 -0.11 -19.21
CA PRO A 43 4.07 -0.97 -18.04
C PRO A 43 4.71 -0.32 -16.80
N VAL A 44 3.99 0.60 -16.16
CA VAL A 44 4.49 1.38 -15.01
C VAL A 44 4.19 0.73 -13.65
N GLY A 45 3.44 -0.39 -13.63
CA GLY A 45 2.97 -1.00 -12.39
C GLY A 45 4.06 -1.27 -11.35
N ALA A 46 5.21 -1.79 -11.77
CA ALA A 46 6.31 -2.09 -10.84
C ALA A 46 6.83 -0.85 -10.11
N ALA A 47 7.01 0.27 -10.83
CA ALA A 47 7.46 1.52 -10.23
C ALA A 47 6.40 2.09 -9.28
N VAL A 48 5.12 2.06 -9.68
CA VAL A 48 4.02 2.56 -8.86
C VAL A 48 3.84 1.75 -7.59
N TYR A 49 3.80 0.41 -7.67
CA TYR A 49 3.70 -0.44 -6.48
C TYR A 49 4.89 -0.27 -5.55
N LYS A 50 6.10 -0.11 -6.12
CA LYS A 50 7.30 0.20 -5.36
C LYS A 50 7.16 1.52 -4.59
N THR A 51 6.81 2.60 -5.27
CA THR A 51 6.58 3.91 -4.64
C THR A 51 5.47 3.87 -3.59
N LEU A 52 4.44 3.05 -3.78
CA LEU A 52 3.35 2.90 -2.81
C LEU A 52 3.63 1.91 -1.68
N GLY A 53 4.78 1.23 -1.67
CA GLY A 53 5.10 0.21 -0.67
C GLY A 53 4.19 -1.02 -0.73
N VAL A 54 3.65 -1.35 -1.90
CA VAL A 54 2.71 -2.46 -2.10
C VAL A 54 3.45 -3.68 -2.64
N ASP A 55 3.20 -4.85 -2.02
CA ASP A 55 3.49 -6.15 -2.63
C ASP A 55 2.24 -6.66 -3.36
N PRO A 56 2.23 -6.64 -4.70
CA PRO A 56 1.08 -7.06 -5.49
C PRO A 56 0.89 -8.59 -5.50
N ILE A 57 1.89 -9.38 -5.13
CA ILE A 57 1.82 -10.85 -5.07
C ILE A 57 1.20 -11.28 -3.74
N GLN A 58 1.68 -10.72 -2.64
CA GLN A 58 1.20 -11.06 -1.31
C GLN A 58 -0.07 -10.31 -0.91
N GLY A 59 -0.46 -9.28 -1.67
CA GLY A 59 -1.59 -8.42 -1.33
C GLY A 59 -1.34 -7.71 0.00
N LYS A 60 -0.14 -7.16 0.17
CA LYS A 60 0.26 -6.46 1.40
C LYS A 60 0.73 -5.05 1.07
N LEU A 61 0.54 -4.15 2.01
CA LEU A 61 1.02 -2.78 1.92
C LEU A 61 1.83 -2.48 3.17
N ASP A 62 3.09 -2.11 3.00
CA ASP A 62 3.91 -1.64 4.10
C ASP A 62 3.83 -0.12 4.21
N ARG A 63 3.14 0.35 5.26
CA ARG A 63 2.90 1.78 5.50
C ARG A 63 4.20 2.55 5.68
N ALA A 64 5.25 1.89 6.20
CA ALA A 64 6.56 2.51 6.37
C ALA A 64 7.28 2.72 5.04
N CYS A 65 6.93 1.97 3.99
CA CYS A 65 7.56 2.05 2.68
C CYS A 65 6.84 2.98 1.70
N MET A 66 5.65 3.44 2.06
CA MET A 66 4.86 4.32 1.19
C MET A 66 5.61 5.65 0.99
N PHE A 67 5.79 6.03 -0.28
CA PHE A 67 6.52 7.21 -0.74
C PHE A 67 8.02 7.25 -0.44
N LEU A 68 8.62 6.11 -0.07
CA LEU A 68 10.08 6.04 0.08
C LEU A 68 10.74 5.75 -1.27
N ASP A 69 11.60 6.67 -1.72
CA ASP A 69 12.50 6.44 -2.84
C ASP A 69 13.81 5.80 -2.36
N ASP A 70 14.50 5.09 -3.27
CA ASP A 70 15.83 4.49 -3.04
C ASP A 70 16.90 5.51 -2.59
N ALA A 71 16.64 6.82 -2.69
CA ALA A 71 17.54 7.89 -2.26
C ALA A 71 17.54 8.12 -0.73
N SER A 72 16.65 7.48 0.02
CA SER A 72 16.49 7.66 1.48
C SER A 72 17.34 6.68 2.31
N ILE A 73 18.25 5.93 1.68
CA ILE A 73 19.03 4.84 2.29
C ILE A 73 20.08 5.41 3.27
N GLY A 74 19.62 5.72 4.48
CA GLY A 74 20.45 6.12 5.61
C GLY A 74 19.92 5.48 6.90
N ASN A 75 20.66 4.49 7.39
CA ASN A 75 20.52 3.75 8.66
C ASN A 75 19.51 2.58 8.70
N SER A 76 19.95 1.49 9.34
CA SER A 76 19.54 0.09 9.12
C SER A 76 18.27 -0.39 9.83
N GLU A 77 17.45 0.50 10.38
CA GLU A 77 16.23 0.13 11.14
C GLU A 77 14.89 0.50 10.45
N THR A 78 14.92 1.21 9.33
CA THR A 78 13.73 1.62 8.54
C THR A 78 13.76 1.08 7.12
N LYS A 79 14.44 -0.04 6.90
CA LYS A 79 14.52 -0.66 5.58
C LYS A 79 13.20 -1.34 5.28
N CYS A 80 12.50 -0.88 4.24
CA CYS A 80 11.47 -1.71 3.62
C CYS A 80 12.09 -3.08 3.38
N PRO A 81 11.59 -4.17 4.00
CA PRO A 81 12.20 -5.46 3.80
C PRO A 81 12.22 -5.73 2.30
N PRO A 82 13.31 -6.29 1.73
CA PRO A 82 13.30 -6.72 0.35
C PRO A 82 12.20 -7.78 0.22
N LEU A 83 10.99 -7.35 -0.13
CA LEU A 83 9.91 -8.25 -0.48
C LEU A 83 10.41 -8.95 -1.74
N ALA A 84 10.48 -10.29 -1.68
CA ALA A 84 11.10 -11.13 -2.70
C ALA A 84 10.56 -10.90 -4.13
N SER A 85 9.43 -10.19 -4.25
CA SER A 85 8.78 -9.75 -5.49
C SER A 85 9.48 -8.57 -6.21
N TRP A 86 10.39 -7.83 -5.56
CA TRP A 86 10.97 -6.59 -6.11
C TRP A 86 12.27 -6.80 -6.91
N THR A 87 12.84 -8.02 -6.87
CA THR A 87 14.04 -8.41 -7.65
C THR A 87 13.72 -9.30 -8.85
N ALA A 88 12.47 -9.76 -8.99
CA ALA A 88 12.03 -10.53 -10.14
C ALA A 88 11.49 -9.58 -11.23
N PRO A 89 11.82 -9.77 -12.52
CA PRO A 89 11.08 -9.10 -13.58
C PRO A 89 9.63 -9.59 -13.51
N ILE A 90 8.74 -8.76 -12.96
CA ILE A 90 7.31 -9.05 -12.97
C ILE A 90 6.87 -9.02 -14.44
N ARG A 91 6.87 -10.18 -15.09
CA ARG A 91 6.21 -10.36 -16.38
C ARG A 91 4.71 -10.34 -16.14
N PHE A 92 4.11 -9.16 -16.14
CA PHE A 92 2.71 -9.05 -16.47
C PHE A 92 2.58 -9.37 -17.97
N SER A 93 2.31 -10.63 -18.29
CA SER A 93 1.76 -10.97 -19.60
C SER A 93 0.43 -10.24 -19.70
N ALA A 94 0.40 -9.15 -20.47
CA ALA A 94 -0.83 -8.58 -20.97
C ALA A 94 -1.55 -9.65 -21.79
N VAL A 95 -2.50 -10.36 -21.17
CA VAL A 95 -3.56 -11.02 -21.91
C VAL A 95 -4.62 -9.96 -22.13
N VAL A 96 -4.51 -9.29 -23.28
CA VAL A 96 -5.65 -8.63 -23.90
C VAL A 96 -6.59 -9.74 -24.35
N LEU A 97 -7.76 -9.84 -23.73
CA LEU A 97 -8.97 -10.43 -24.28
C LEU A 97 -10.10 -9.43 -24.09
#